data_AF-A0A1I7FY71-F1
#
_entry.id   AF-A0A1I7FY71-F1
#
_cell.length_a   1.000
_cell.length_b   1.000
_cell.length_c   1.000
_cell.angle_alpha   90.00
_cell.angle_beta   90.00
_cell.angle_gamma   90.00
#
_symmetry.space_group_name_H-M   'P 1'
#
loop_
_entity.id
_entity.type
_entity.pdbx_description
1 polymer ?
#
loop_
_entity_poly.entity_id
_entity_poly.type
_entity_poly.pdbx_seq_one_letter_code
_entity_poly.pdbx_strand_id
1 'polypeptide(L)'
;MNTHASIFNPHAWLLAVLLPAGAAHAQTPTTYPRLDPRPTELAADPAAPAPPALYTSAFAGLPSGVEPALDDWKKANAAVGQFPRGHADLLKWEQAQSAQPAAPAAQKP
;
A
#
# COMPACT_ATOMS: atom_id res chain seq x y z
N MET A 1 -44.14 37.29 20.93
CA MET A 1 -44.70 36.55 22.08
C MET A 1 -45.73 35.58 21.53
N ASN A 2 -45.79 34.27 21.75
CA ASN A 2 -44.97 33.19 22.33
C ASN A 2 -45.53 31.93 21.60
N THR A 3 -44.74 31.00 21.04
CA THR A 3 -44.35 29.72 21.69
C THR A 3 -45.56 28.99 22.31
N HIS A 4 -45.95 27.74 22.01
CA HIS A 4 -45.23 26.52 21.67
C HIS A 4 -46.17 25.55 20.92
N ALA A 5 -45.69 24.84 19.91
CA ALA A 5 -46.26 23.55 19.52
C ALA A 5 -45.29 22.47 20.01
N SER A 6 -45.74 21.64 20.94
CA SER A 6 -45.00 20.51 21.45
C SER A 6 -45.94 19.32 21.58
N ILE A 7 -45.39 18.11 21.46
CA ILE A 7 -45.96 16.81 21.86
C ILE A 7 -46.97 16.32 20.79
N PHE A 8 -46.81 15.20 20.07
CA PHE A 8 -46.39 13.86 20.49
C PHE A 8 -46.19 12.95 19.26
N ASN A 9 -45.22 12.03 19.32
CA ASN A 9 -45.13 10.87 18.44
C ASN A 9 -45.72 9.67 19.19
N PRO A 10 -46.72 8.97 18.64
CA PRO A 10 -46.95 7.60 19.04
C PRO A 10 -47.12 6.67 17.81
N HIS A 11 -46.16 5.76 17.73
CA HIS A 11 -46.36 4.36 17.40
C HIS A 11 -46.62 3.96 15.94
N ALA A 12 -45.59 3.28 15.44
CA ALA A 12 -45.69 1.89 15.02
C ALA A 12 -46.46 1.64 13.72
N TRP A 13 -45.72 1.80 12.62
CA TRP A 13 -45.90 0.89 11.51
C TRP A 13 -44.68 -0.03 11.45
N LEU A 14 -44.92 -1.26 11.92
CA LEU A 14 -44.18 -2.44 11.50
C LEU A 14 -44.09 -2.45 9.97
N LEU A 15 -42.98 -2.93 9.42
CA LEU A 15 -43.01 -4.02 8.45
C LEU A 15 -41.59 -4.54 8.13
N ALA A 16 -41.49 -5.87 8.29
CA ALA A 16 -40.55 -6.78 7.65
C ALA A 16 -39.04 -6.63 7.96
N VAL A 17 -38.62 -7.28 9.05
CA VAL A 17 -37.30 -7.90 9.13
C VAL A 17 -37.20 -8.90 7.98
N LEU A 18 -36.44 -8.57 6.92
CA LEU A 18 -35.95 -9.57 5.98
C LEU A 18 -34.94 -10.45 6.73
N LEU A 19 -35.42 -11.58 7.23
CA LEU A 19 -34.59 -12.70 7.64
C LEU A 19 -33.90 -13.24 6.37
N PRO A 20 -32.57 -13.14 6.20
CA PRO A 20 -31.93 -13.99 5.22
C PRO A 20 -32.06 -15.40 5.78
N ALA A 21 -32.77 -16.27 5.07
CA ALA A 21 -32.64 -17.71 5.27
C ALA A 21 -31.15 -18.02 5.10
N GLY A 22 -30.47 -18.26 6.22
CA GLY A 22 -29.09 -18.72 6.21
C GLY A 22 -29.07 -20.02 5.43
N ALA A 23 -28.58 -19.97 4.19
CA ALA A 23 -28.28 -21.16 3.44
C ALA A 23 -27.31 -21.97 4.29
N ALA A 24 -27.77 -23.11 4.80
CA ALA A 24 -26.89 -24.09 5.40
C ALA A 24 -25.89 -24.51 4.31
N HIS A 25 -24.67 -23.96 4.36
CA HIS A 25 -23.57 -24.45 3.56
C HIS A 25 -23.29 -25.87 4.06
N ALA A 26 -23.83 -26.86 3.35
CA ALA A 26 -23.39 -28.23 3.50
C ALA A 26 -21.88 -28.25 3.23
N GLN A 27 -21.08 -28.45 4.27
CA GLN A 27 -19.66 -28.69 4.14
C GLN A 27 -19.52 -30.08 3.50
N THR A 28 -19.37 -30.12 2.18
CA THR A 28 -18.96 -31.34 1.50
C THR A 28 -17.62 -31.78 2.09
N PRO A 29 -17.47 -33.05 2.54
CA PRO A 29 -16.18 -33.54 2.98
C PRO A 29 -15.22 -33.45 1.78
N THR A 30 -14.39 -32.42 1.75
CA THR A 30 -13.23 -32.38 0.85
C THR A 30 -12.26 -33.42 1.35
N THR A 31 -12.35 -34.63 0.79
CA THR A 31 -11.29 -35.64 0.90
C THR A 31 -10.10 -35.12 0.10
N TYR A 32 -9.24 -34.32 0.73
CA TYR A 32 -7.96 -33.96 0.15
C TYR A 32 -7.14 -35.25 -0.02
N PRO A 33 -6.52 -35.50 -1.18
CA PRO A 33 -5.56 -36.59 -1.29
C PRO A 33 -4.47 -36.35 -0.25
N ARG A 34 -4.25 -37.32 0.63
CA ARG A 34 -3.15 -37.26 1.59
C ARG A 34 -1.85 -37.26 0.77
N LEU A 35 -1.17 -36.12 0.76
CA LEU A 35 0.16 -36.00 0.18
C LEU A 35 1.07 -37.03 0.85
N ASP A 36 1.88 -37.72 0.05
CA ASP A 36 2.94 -38.59 0.57
C ASP A 36 3.88 -37.72 1.44
N PRO A 37 4.07 -38.02 2.73
CA PRO A 37 4.95 -37.23 3.58
C PRO A 37 6.43 -37.50 3.32
N ARG A 38 6.79 -38.60 2.63
CA ARG A 38 8.18 -39.01 2.43
C ARG A 38 9.09 -37.93 1.84
N PRO A 39 8.68 -37.16 0.80
CA PRO A 39 9.51 -36.08 0.27
C PRO A 39 9.74 -34.96 1.29
N THR A 40 8.73 -34.66 2.11
CA THR A 40 8.82 -33.65 3.18
C THR A 40 9.69 -34.14 4.33
N GLU A 41 9.62 -35.43 4.68
CA GLU A 41 10.50 -36.08 5.67
C GLU A 41 11.96 -36.04 5.22
N LEU A 42 12.23 -36.36 3.95
CA LEU A 42 13.59 -36.28 3.36
C LEU A 42 14.10 -34.84 3.29
N ALA A 43 13.24 -33.86 3.01
CA ALA A 43 13.62 -32.45 3.01
C ALA A 43 13.87 -31.88 4.42
N ALA A 44 13.28 -32.50 5.45
CA ALA A 44 13.43 -32.09 6.85
C ALA A 44 14.64 -32.75 7.55
N ASP A 45 15.23 -33.80 6.97
CA ASP A 45 16.43 -34.43 7.49
C ASP A 45 17.66 -33.54 7.27
N PRO A 46 18.33 -33.04 8.32
CA PRO A 46 19.53 -32.22 8.17
C PRO A 46 20.73 -32.98 7.57
N ALA A 47 20.71 -34.32 7.57
CA ALA A 47 21.71 -35.15 6.93
C ALA A 47 21.40 -35.41 5.44
N ALA A 48 20.24 -34.96 4.93
CA ALA A 48 19.89 -35.12 3.53
C ALA A 48 20.87 -34.36 2.62
N PRO A 49 21.40 -34.98 1.55
CA PRO A 49 22.24 -34.29 0.58
C PRO A 49 21.47 -33.14 -0.11
N ALA A 50 21.91 -31.91 0.10
CA ALA A 50 21.39 -30.75 -0.61
C ALA A 50 22.16 -30.55 -1.93
N PRO A 51 21.47 -30.34 -3.07
CA PRO A 51 22.12 -29.88 -4.29
C PRO A 51 22.84 -28.55 -4.06
N PRO A 52 23.97 -28.29 -4.75
CA PRO A 52 24.66 -27.00 -4.63
C PRO A 52 23.74 -25.86 -5.06
N ALA A 53 23.67 -24.79 -4.27
CA ALA A 53 22.94 -23.58 -4.64
C ALA A 53 23.67 -22.89 -5.81
N LEU A 54 23.05 -22.91 -6.99
CA LEU A 54 23.53 -22.15 -8.14
C LEU A 54 23.12 -20.69 -7.95
N TYR A 55 23.97 -19.88 -7.34
CA TYR A 55 23.74 -18.45 -7.19
C TYR A 55 24.11 -17.72 -8.48
N THR A 56 23.15 -16.96 -9.02
CA THR A 56 23.39 -15.94 -10.04
C THR A 56 22.98 -14.59 -9.47
N SER A 57 23.89 -13.62 -9.53
CA SER A 57 23.58 -12.25 -9.13
C SER A 57 22.58 -11.64 -10.11
N ALA A 58 21.55 -10.96 -9.60
CA ALA A 58 20.67 -10.12 -10.41
C ALA A 58 21.44 -8.96 -11.09
N PHE A 59 22.65 -8.66 -10.60
CA PHE A 59 23.55 -7.66 -11.19
C PHE A 59 24.60 -8.28 -12.13
N ALA A 60 24.56 -9.60 -12.35
CA ALA A 60 25.47 -10.24 -13.29
C ALA A 60 25.26 -9.68 -14.70
N GLY A 61 26.33 -9.16 -15.31
CA GLY A 61 26.30 -8.58 -16.66
C GLY A 61 25.83 -7.13 -16.74
N LEU A 62 25.47 -6.49 -15.62
CA LEU A 62 25.26 -5.05 -15.59
C LEU A 62 26.61 -4.32 -15.52
N PRO A 63 26.74 -3.15 -16.18
CA PRO A 63 27.91 -2.30 -15.99
C PRO A 63 28.09 -1.99 -14.50
N SER A 64 29.30 -2.15 -13.97
CA SER A 64 29.67 -1.60 -12.67
C SER A 64 29.84 -0.08 -12.80
N GLY A 65 28.77 0.62 -13.14
CA GLY A 65 28.71 2.07 -13.17
C GLY A 65 28.26 2.54 -11.79
N VAL A 66 29.13 3.26 -11.09
CA VAL A 66 28.69 4.10 -9.98
C VAL A 66 27.61 5.02 -10.54
N GLU A 67 26.43 5.03 -9.92
CA GLU A 67 25.34 5.96 -10.25
C GLU A 67 25.90 7.36 -10.57
N PRO A 68 25.40 8.02 -11.63
CA PRO A 68 25.96 9.27 -12.13
C PRO A 68 25.94 10.34 -11.04
N ALA A 69 27.14 10.64 -10.51
CA ALA A 69 27.39 11.48 -9.35
C ALA A 69 26.66 11.00 -8.08
N LEU A 70 27.40 10.94 -6.97
CA LEU A 70 26.77 10.96 -5.66
C LEU A 70 26.01 12.30 -5.59
N ASP A 71 24.72 12.29 -5.90
CA ASP A 71 23.85 13.41 -5.56
C ASP A 71 24.09 13.68 -4.07
N ASP A 72 24.29 14.95 -3.72
CA ASP A 72 24.59 15.33 -2.33
C ASP A 72 23.37 14.97 -1.47
N TRP A 73 23.41 13.76 -0.91
CA TRP A 73 22.31 13.17 -0.15
C TRP A 73 21.91 14.07 1.01
N LYS A 74 22.88 14.82 1.57
CA LYS A 74 22.63 15.75 2.66
C LYS A 74 21.83 16.95 2.17
N LYS A 75 22.16 17.47 0.99
CA LYS A 75 21.39 18.53 0.33
C LYS A 75 19.98 18.07 -0.02
N ALA A 76 19.83 16.88 -0.59
CA ALA A 76 18.51 16.31 -0.91
C ALA A 76 17.64 16.17 0.36
N ASN A 77 18.22 15.63 1.44
CA ASN A 77 17.52 15.52 2.72
C ASN A 77 17.20 16.87 3.36
N ALA A 78 18.08 17.86 3.23
CA ALA A 78 17.82 19.21 3.71
C ALA A 78 16.66 19.87 2.96
N ALA A 79 16.53 19.63 1.66
CA ALA A 79 15.42 20.14 0.85
C ALA A 79 14.07 19.54 1.31
N VAL A 80 14.02 18.22 1.56
CA VAL A 80 12.82 17.58 2.13
C VAL A 80 12.50 18.14 3.53
N GLY A 81 13.53 18.43 4.32
CA GLY A 81 13.40 19.03 5.65
C GLY A 81 12.84 20.46 5.68
N GLN A 82 12.71 21.15 4.54
CA GLN A 82 12.10 22.49 4.47
C GLN A 82 10.58 22.48 4.70
N PHE A 83 9.95 21.30 4.71
CA PHE A 83 8.50 21.12 4.88
C PHE A 83 8.17 20.44 6.23
N PRO A 84 8.32 21.13 7.39
CA PRO A 84 8.15 20.52 8.70
C PRO A 84 6.73 20.01 8.97
N ARG A 85 5.71 20.57 8.33
CA ARG A 85 4.33 20.07 8.41
C ARG A 85 3.94 19.16 7.23
N GLY A 86 4.90 18.79 6.38
CA GLY A 86 4.69 17.93 5.22
C GLY A 86 3.69 18.54 4.22
N HIS A 87 2.59 17.81 3.98
CA HIS A 87 1.61 18.12 2.91
C HIS A 87 1.03 19.54 2.97
N ALA A 88 0.78 20.09 4.17
CA ALA A 88 0.22 21.43 4.30
C ALA A 88 1.19 22.54 3.86
N ASP A 89 2.49 22.34 4.08
CA ASP A 89 3.52 23.30 3.64
C ASP A 89 3.83 23.11 2.15
N LEU A 90 3.77 21.86 1.66
CA LEU A 90 3.91 21.53 0.26
C LEU A 90 2.81 22.18 -0.60
N LEU A 91 1.53 22.10 -0.18
CA LEU A 91 0.43 22.75 -0.90
C LEU A 91 0.61 24.27 -0.99
N LYS A 92 1.05 24.92 0.10
CA LYS A 92 1.33 26.36 0.09
C LYS A 92 2.49 26.71 -0.83
N TRP A 93 3.53 25.89 -0.83
CA TRP A 93 4.68 26.04 -1.71
C TRP A 93 4.29 25.91 -3.19
N GLU A 94 3.48 24.91 -3.55
CA GLU A 94 2.96 24.74 -4.91
C GLU A 94 2.07 25.92 -5.35
N GLN A 95 1.22 26.41 -4.45
CA GLN A 95 0.39 27.60 -4.70
C GLN A 95 1.24 28.84 -4.96
N ALA A 96 2.33 29.02 -4.19
CA ALA A 96 3.26 30.12 -4.39
C ALA A 96 4.05 29.98 -5.70
N GLN A 97 4.46 28.77 -6.09
CA GLN A 97 5.12 28.52 -7.37
C GLN A 97 4.21 28.79 -8.57
N SER A 98 2.92 28.47 -8.45
CA SER A 98 1.92 28.71 -9.50
C SER A 98 1.67 30.21 -9.76
N ALA A 99 2.00 31.06 -8.78
CA ALA A 99 1.88 32.52 -8.89
C ALA A 99 3.16 33.19 -9.43
N GLN A 100 4.26 32.44 -9.62
CA GLN A 100 5.50 32.98 -10.16
C GLN A 100 5.39 33.08 -11.69
N PRO A 101 5.59 34.27 -12.29
CA PRO A 101 5.68 34.39 -13.74
C PRO A 101 6.79 33.49 -14.26
N ALA A 102 6.52 32.72 -15.32
CA ALA A 102 7.56 31.96 -16.00
C ALA A 102 8.69 32.91 -16.39
N ALA A 103 9.91 32.63 -15.90
CA ALA A 103 11.08 33.37 -16.33
C ALA A 103 11.19 33.28 -17.87
N PRO A 104 11.45 34.40 -18.58
CA PRO A 104 11.51 34.35 -20.03
C PRO A 104 12.61 33.37 -20.45
N ALA A 105 12.24 32.38 -21.26
CA ALA A 105 13.17 31.44 -21.83
C ALA A 105 14.24 32.22 -22.59
N ALA A 106 15.49 32.10 -22.16
CA ALA A 106 16.63 32.67 -22.86
C ALA A 106 16.69 32.05 -24.26
N GLN A 107 16.26 32.81 -25.27
CA GLN A 107 16.46 32.46 -26.67
C GLN A 107 17.96 32.56 -26.95
N LYS A 108 18.59 31.43 -27.22
CA LYS A 108 19.96 31.37 -27.72
C LYS A 108 19.92 31.47 -29.26
N PRO A 109 20.78 32.31 -29.89
CA PRO A 109 20.88 32.40 -31.35
C PRO A 109 21.40 31.11 -31.99
#